data_AF-A0A831WZU6-F1
#
_entry.id   AF-A0A831WZU6-F1
#
_cell.length_a   1.000
_cell.length_b   1.000
_cell.length_c   1.000
_cell.angle_alpha   90.00
_cell.angle_beta   90.00
_cell.angle_gamma   90.00
#
_symmetry.space_group_name_H-M   'P 1'
#
loop_
_entity.id
_entity.type
_entity.pdbx_description
1 polymer ?
#
loop_
_entity_poly.entity_id
_entity_poly.type
_entity_poly.pdbx_seq_one_letter_code
_entity_poly.pdbx_strand_id
1 'polypeptide(L)'
;MVGRANVASRIYAFATLLTVTVVPVARGAATVSIGLQSNDTSREIQALMGILQDEQAHKDRSDLLLYAIERLGELRATAAIDHLVKLLTFRRTFKLEEVSGGRANKPVTPLGRYPAAGALAQIGKPALPALVKVIESNESGSDVSEAAIWTVREIFRPVPAERGMYLREAAAKASDTEGARRLRLAAKKEDDLLKRVLQH
;
A
#
# COMPACT_ATOMS: atom_id res chain seq x y z
N MET A 1 40.47 43.89 4.92
CA MET A 1 39.60 44.69 4.04
C MET A 1 38.24 44.03 4.01
N VAL A 2 37.25 44.74 4.52
CA VAL A 2 35.86 44.28 4.73
C VAL A 2 35.05 44.70 3.50
N GLY A 3 34.37 43.76 2.85
CA GLY A 3 33.46 44.02 1.74
C GLY A 3 32.11 43.38 2.00
N ARG A 4 31.23 44.10 2.70
CA ARG A 4 29.79 43.76 2.84
C ARG A 4 29.05 44.32 1.62
N ALA A 5 28.30 43.48 0.91
CA ALA A 5 27.32 43.90 -0.09
C ALA A 5 25.92 43.43 0.32
N ASN A 6 25.14 44.40 0.79
CA ASN A 6 23.68 44.43 0.80
C ASN A 6 23.15 44.31 -0.63
N VAL A 7 22.12 43.51 -0.91
CA VAL A 7 21.06 43.91 -1.86
C VAL A 7 19.71 43.23 -1.54
N ALA A 8 18.81 44.08 -1.04
CA ALA A 8 17.40 44.26 -1.39
C ALA A 8 16.42 43.07 -1.42
N SER A 9 15.57 43.12 -0.39
CA SER A 9 14.16 42.75 -0.36
C SER A 9 13.37 43.27 -1.57
N ARG A 10 12.55 42.39 -2.19
CA ARG A 10 11.47 42.78 -3.11
C ARG A 10 10.20 42.02 -2.76
N ILE A 11 9.31 42.75 -2.09
CA ILE A 11 7.94 42.39 -1.77
C ILE A 11 7.11 42.62 -3.04
N TYR A 12 6.51 41.58 -3.60
CA TYR A 12 5.46 41.71 -4.61
C TYR A 12 4.14 41.22 -4.00
N ALA A 13 3.29 42.18 -3.64
CA ALA A 13 1.90 41.94 -3.27
C ALA A 13 1.04 42.09 -4.54
N PHE A 14 0.56 40.98 -5.10
CA PHE A 14 -0.48 40.96 -6.12
C PHE A 14 -1.80 40.56 -5.45
N ALA A 15 -2.63 41.55 -5.16
CA ALA A 15 -3.99 41.37 -4.68
C ALA A 15 -4.94 41.29 -5.90
N THR A 16 -5.30 40.08 -6.30
CA THR A 16 -6.31 39.85 -7.34
C THR A 16 -7.66 39.56 -6.67
N LEU A 17 -8.58 40.53 -6.73
CA LEU A 17 -9.97 40.36 -6.33
C LEU A 17 -10.73 39.55 -7.38
N LEU A 18 -11.06 38.30 -7.06
CA LEU A 18 -12.00 37.46 -7.81
C LEU A 18 -13.37 37.54 -7.15
N THR A 19 -14.33 38.18 -7.82
CA THR A 19 -15.75 38.14 -7.46
C THR A 19 -16.35 36.79 -7.84
N VAL A 20 -16.71 36.00 -6.82
CA VAL A 20 -17.42 34.73 -6.98
C VAL A 20 -18.92 34.98 -6.94
N THR A 21 -19.61 34.74 -8.06
CA THR A 21 -21.08 34.69 -8.14
C THR A 21 -21.56 33.31 -7.69
N VAL A 22 -22.26 33.27 -6.56
CA VAL A 22 -22.89 32.04 -6.03
C VAL A 22 -24.25 31.87 -6.70
N VAL A 23 -24.38 30.85 -7.55
CA VAL A 23 -25.68 30.42 -8.09
C VAL A 23 -26.32 29.42 -7.11
N PRO A 24 -27.51 29.70 -6.56
CA PRO A 24 -28.21 28.74 -5.71
C PRO A 24 -28.85 27.64 -6.55
N VAL A 25 -28.25 26.44 -6.53
CA VAL A 25 -28.88 25.23 -7.07
C VAL A 25 -29.82 24.66 -6.01
N ALA A 26 -31.11 24.61 -6.34
CA ALA A 26 -32.16 24.06 -5.50
C ALA A 26 -31.91 22.57 -5.22
N ARG A 27 -31.87 22.24 -3.92
CA ARG A 27 -31.73 20.89 -3.37
C ARG A 27 -33.05 20.13 -3.50
N GLY A 28 -33.10 19.17 -4.42
CA GLY A 28 -34.05 18.05 -4.39
C GLY A 28 -33.54 16.96 -3.44
N ALA A 29 -34.40 16.55 -2.51
CA ALA A 29 -34.11 15.67 -1.39
C ALA A 29 -33.82 14.22 -1.81
N ALA A 30 -32.68 13.69 -1.35
CA ALA A 30 -32.43 12.25 -1.16
C ALA A 30 -31.30 12.08 -0.13
N THR A 31 -31.55 12.55 1.09
CA THR A 31 -30.71 12.24 2.25
C THR A 31 -31.48 11.31 3.15
N VAL A 32 -30.94 10.10 3.36
CA VAL A 32 -30.96 9.29 4.61
C VAL A 32 -30.82 7.82 4.18
N SER A 33 -29.59 7.32 4.31
CA SER A 33 -29.23 5.88 4.45
C SER A 33 -27.75 5.69 4.82
N ILE A 34 -26.93 6.74 4.82
CA ILE A 34 -25.46 6.66 5.02
C ILE A 34 -25.05 6.34 6.49
N GLY A 35 -25.92 6.59 7.48
CA GLY A 35 -25.54 6.51 8.90
C GLY A 35 -25.58 5.12 9.55
N LEU A 36 -26.27 4.13 8.97
CA LEU A 36 -26.41 2.80 9.56
C LEU A 36 -25.35 1.82 9.04
N GLN A 37 -25.02 1.87 7.74
CA GLN A 37 -24.00 1.00 7.14
C GLN A 37 -22.59 1.25 7.69
N SER A 38 -22.24 2.51 8.00
CA SER A 38 -20.91 2.85 8.50
C SER A 38 -20.60 2.22 9.86
N ASN A 39 -21.60 2.08 10.73
CA ASN A 39 -21.42 1.50 12.06
C ASN A 39 -21.20 -0.01 11.99
N ASP A 40 -21.91 -0.72 11.11
CA ASP A 40 -21.76 -2.17 10.96
C ASP A 40 -20.42 -2.52 10.32
N THR A 41 -20.00 -1.80 9.27
CA THR A 41 -18.67 -1.98 8.68
C THR A 41 -17.55 -1.66 9.68
N SER A 42 -17.71 -0.61 10.49
CA SER A 42 -16.70 -0.26 11.51
C SER A 42 -16.56 -1.35 12.57
N ARG A 43 -17.68 -1.93 13.04
CA ARG A 43 -17.67 -3.06 13.99
C ARG A 43 -17.05 -4.30 13.36
N GLU A 44 -17.37 -4.60 12.10
CA GLU A 44 -16.77 -5.70 11.35
C GLU A 44 -15.25 -5.54 11.25
N ILE A 45 -14.76 -4.37 10.83
CA ILE A 45 -13.31 -4.08 10.77
C ILE A 45 -12.64 -4.29 12.13
N GLN A 46 -13.23 -3.80 13.22
CA GLN A 46 -12.67 -3.97 14.55
C GLN A 46 -12.62 -5.45 14.99
N ALA A 47 -13.67 -6.22 14.71
CA ALA A 47 -13.70 -7.65 15.01
C ALA A 47 -12.63 -8.41 14.21
N LEU A 48 -12.47 -8.11 12.92
CA LEU A 48 -11.45 -8.71 12.07
C LEU A 48 -10.04 -8.31 12.54
N MET A 49 -9.82 -7.04 12.90
CA MET A 49 -8.55 -6.59 13.48
C MET A 49 -8.23 -7.33 14.79
N GLY A 50 -9.23 -7.64 15.61
CA GLY A 50 -9.04 -8.47 16.81
C GLY A 50 -8.49 -9.86 16.49
N ILE A 51 -8.93 -10.47 15.37
CA ILE A 51 -8.41 -11.76 14.91
C ILE A 51 -6.92 -11.64 14.51
N LEU A 52 -6.53 -10.56 13.84
CA LEU A 52 -5.14 -10.30 13.41
C LEU A 52 -4.17 -10.08 14.58
N GLN A 53 -4.69 -9.72 15.76
CA GLN A 53 -3.89 -9.47 16.97
C GLN A 53 -3.74 -10.73 17.84
N ASP A 54 -4.59 -11.74 17.65
CA ASP A 54 -4.54 -13.00 18.40
C ASP A 54 -3.49 -13.94 17.79
N GLU A 55 -2.24 -13.80 18.22
CA GLU A 55 -1.12 -14.63 17.76
C GLU A 55 -1.34 -16.13 18.00
N GLN A 56 -2.12 -16.50 19.02
CA GLN A 56 -2.45 -17.89 19.30
C GLN A 56 -3.42 -18.43 18.25
N ALA A 57 -4.41 -17.62 17.83
CA ALA A 57 -5.31 -17.98 16.74
C ALA A 57 -4.60 -18.17 15.40
N HIS A 58 -3.43 -17.56 15.18
CA HIS A 58 -2.67 -17.73 13.94
C HIS A 58 -2.23 -19.19 13.70
N LYS A 59 -1.92 -19.93 14.78
CA LYS A 59 -1.46 -21.33 14.70
C LYS A 59 -2.64 -22.30 14.61
N ASP A 60 -3.65 -22.08 15.44
CA ASP A 60 -4.75 -23.04 15.62
C ASP A 60 -5.88 -22.81 14.61
N ARG A 61 -6.02 -21.60 14.07
CA ARG A 61 -7.15 -21.14 13.25
C ARG A 61 -6.69 -20.34 12.03
N SER A 62 -5.74 -20.91 11.27
CA SER A 62 -5.19 -20.29 10.06
C SER A 62 -6.25 -19.91 9.02
N ASP A 63 -7.34 -20.68 8.91
CA ASP A 63 -8.47 -20.37 8.02
C ASP A 63 -9.21 -19.08 8.43
N LEU A 64 -9.37 -18.84 9.74
CA LEU A 64 -10.03 -17.64 10.26
C LEU A 64 -9.16 -16.39 10.06
N LEU A 65 -7.84 -16.52 10.28
CA LEU A 65 -6.88 -15.46 9.99
C LEU A 65 -6.89 -15.11 8.50
N LEU A 66 -6.88 -16.12 7.63
CA LEU A 66 -6.93 -15.93 6.18
C LEU A 66 -8.21 -15.17 5.77
N TYR A 67 -9.36 -15.62 6.26
CA TYR A 67 -10.63 -14.92 6.05
C TYR A 67 -10.56 -13.47 6.50
N ALA A 68 -10.01 -13.20 7.69
CA ALA A 68 -9.91 -11.85 8.22
C ALA A 68 -9.02 -10.95 7.35
N ILE A 69 -7.87 -11.45 6.88
CA ILE A 69 -6.98 -10.72 5.98
C ILE A 69 -7.68 -10.37 4.66
N GLU A 70 -8.29 -11.37 4.00
CA GLU A 70 -8.97 -11.19 2.71
C GLU A 70 -10.13 -10.20 2.86
N ARG A 71 -10.94 -10.36 3.90
CA ARG A 71 -12.09 -9.50 4.17
C ARG A 71 -11.71 -8.05 4.46
N LEU A 72 -10.62 -7.81 5.20
CA LEU A 72 -10.10 -6.46 5.44
C LEU A 72 -9.63 -5.79 4.14
N GLY A 73 -9.08 -6.56 3.20
CA GLY A 73 -8.73 -6.08 1.86
C GLY A 73 -9.96 -5.66 1.05
N GLU A 74 -11.00 -6.50 1.02
CA GLU A 74 -12.27 -6.22 0.33
C GLU A 74 -12.95 -4.96 0.85
N LEU A 75 -12.95 -4.79 2.19
CA LEU A 75 -13.47 -3.60 2.87
C LEU A 75 -12.58 -2.37 2.71
N ARG A 76 -11.39 -2.50 2.11
CA ARG A 76 -10.37 -1.46 1.97
C ARG A 76 -10.04 -0.79 3.32
N ALA A 77 -9.95 -1.60 4.38
CA ALA A 77 -9.82 -1.14 5.74
C ALA A 77 -8.44 -0.51 6.01
N THR A 78 -8.32 0.82 5.87
CA THR A 78 -7.06 1.54 6.07
C THR A 78 -6.52 1.42 7.50
N ALA A 79 -7.40 1.28 8.50
CA ALA A 79 -7.01 1.03 9.89
C ALA A 79 -6.23 -0.28 10.10
N ALA A 80 -6.35 -1.23 9.17
CA ALA A 80 -5.67 -2.52 9.25
C ALA A 80 -4.26 -2.53 8.60
N ILE A 81 -3.85 -1.46 7.91
CA ILE A 81 -2.59 -1.44 7.14
C ILE A 81 -1.39 -1.89 7.98
N ASP A 82 -1.20 -1.33 9.18
CA ASP A 82 -0.05 -1.65 10.03
C ASP A 82 -0.06 -3.10 10.52
N HIS A 83 -1.24 -3.70 10.70
CA HIS A 83 -1.38 -5.10 11.09
C HIS A 83 -1.09 -6.03 9.90
N LEU A 84 -1.63 -5.70 8.73
CA LEU A 84 -1.40 -6.46 7.49
C LEU A 84 0.07 -6.41 7.07
N VAL A 85 0.77 -5.28 7.29
CA VAL A 85 2.20 -5.16 7.01
C VAL A 85 3.03 -6.18 7.81
N LYS A 86 2.69 -6.41 9.09
CA LYS A 86 3.37 -7.42 9.92
C LYS A 86 3.16 -8.85 9.41
N LEU A 87 2.13 -9.05 8.59
CA LEU A 87 1.76 -10.35 8.01
C LEU A 87 2.18 -10.48 6.55
N LEU A 88 3.03 -9.59 6.00
CA LEU A 88 3.47 -9.65 4.60
C LEU A 88 4.13 -10.98 4.20
N THR A 89 4.80 -11.63 5.16
CA THR A 89 5.46 -12.93 4.96
C THR A 89 4.58 -14.11 5.39
N PHE A 90 3.39 -13.86 5.92
CA PHE A 90 2.44 -14.92 6.24
C PHE A 90 2.05 -15.63 4.95
N ARG A 91 2.36 -16.93 4.88
CA ARG A 91 2.16 -17.76 3.69
C ARG A 91 0.99 -18.70 3.90
N ARG A 92 0.05 -18.68 2.96
CA ARG A 92 -1.00 -19.69 2.90
C ARG A 92 -0.39 -21.02 2.49
N THR A 93 -0.58 -22.06 3.31
CA THR A 93 -0.31 -23.45 2.92
C THR A 93 -1.54 -23.98 2.19
N PHE A 94 -1.34 -24.56 1.01
CA PHE A 94 -2.41 -25.23 0.29
C PHE A 94 -2.32 -26.72 0.60
N LYS A 95 -3.39 -27.34 1.11
CA LYS A 95 -3.45 -28.79 1.36
C LYS A 95 -3.08 -29.62 0.11
N LEU A 96 -3.29 -29.07 -1.08
CA LEU A 96 -2.92 -29.70 -2.35
C LEU A 96 -1.39 -29.73 -2.60
N GLU A 97 -0.60 -28.85 -1.97
CA GLU A 97 0.87 -28.88 -1.99
C GLU A 97 1.42 -30.03 -1.10
N GLU A 98 0.64 -30.57 -0.14
CA GLU A 98 1.07 -31.63 0.78
C GLU A 98 0.89 -33.06 0.24
N VAL A 99 -0.18 -33.32 -0.53
CA VAL A 99 -0.62 -34.71 -0.80
C VAL A 99 -0.05 -35.27 -2.10
N SER A 100 0.33 -34.42 -3.05
CA SER A 100 0.77 -34.88 -4.36
C SER A 100 1.76 -33.87 -4.90
N GLY A 101 2.79 -34.31 -5.63
CA GLY A 101 3.43 -33.48 -6.67
C GLY A 101 2.46 -33.07 -7.79
N GLY A 102 1.18 -32.92 -7.48
CA GLY A 102 0.04 -32.66 -8.32
C GLY A 102 -0.02 -31.18 -8.61
N ARG A 103 0.14 -30.88 -9.89
CA ARG A 103 -0.11 -29.57 -10.48
C ARG A 103 -1.44 -29.03 -9.95
N ALA A 104 -1.40 -27.94 -9.19
CA ALA A 104 -2.60 -27.20 -8.87
C ALA A 104 -3.28 -26.81 -10.18
N ASN A 105 -4.57 -27.16 -10.34
CA ASN A 105 -5.33 -26.86 -11.56
C ASN A 105 -5.51 -25.35 -11.82
N LYS A 106 -5.06 -24.49 -10.89
CA LYS A 106 -4.92 -23.05 -11.08
C LYS A 106 -3.48 -22.64 -10.73
N PRO A 107 -2.80 -21.85 -11.57
CA PRO A 107 -1.50 -21.31 -11.23
C PRO A 107 -1.62 -20.52 -9.92
N VAL A 108 -0.84 -20.92 -8.91
CA VAL A 108 -0.73 -20.18 -7.65
C VAL A 108 0.01 -18.90 -7.99
N THR A 109 -0.74 -17.81 -8.16
CA THR A 109 -0.15 -16.49 -8.30
C THR A 109 0.49 -16.09 -6.97
N PRO A 110 1.50 -15.20 -6.98
CA PRO A 110 2.06 -14.69 -5.72
C PRO A 110 0.99 -14.06 -4.80
N LEU A 111 -0.09 -13.47 -5.35
CA LEU A 111 -1.27 -12.99 -4.60
C LEU A 111 -1.95 -14.10 -3.79
N GLY A 112 -2.08 -15.30 -4.37
CA GLY A 112 -2.66 -16.44 -3.68
C GLY A 112 -1.78 -16.99 -2.56
N ARG A 113 -0.46 -16.74 -2.62
CA ARG A 113 0.51 -17.27 -1.65
C ARG A 113 0.67 -16.35 -0.43
N TYR A 114 0.58 -15.04 -0.62
CA TYR A 114 0.73 -14.02 0.42
C TYR A 114 -0.56 -13.19 0.56
N PRO A 115 -1.52 -13.64 1.38
CA PRO A 115 -2.84 -13.00 1.46
C PRO A 115 -2.76 -11.55 1.95
N ALA A 116 -1.85 -11.22 2.88
CA ALA A 116 -1.70 -9.86 3.37
C ALA A 116 -1.22 -8.88 2.29
N ALA A 117 -0.32 -9.33 1.42
CA ALA A 117 0.12 -8.57 0.26
C ALA A 117 -1.05 -8.30 -0.70
N GLY A 118 -1.94 -9.28 -0.91
CA GLY A 118 -3.16 -9.11 -1.69
C GLY A 118 -4.14 -8.13 -1.07
N ALA A 119 -4.38 -8.22 0.24
CA ALA A 119 -5.26 -7.31 0.97
C ALA A 119 -4.74 -5.86 0.92
N LEU A 120 -3.43 -5.65 1.12
CA LEU A 120 -2.80 -4.33 0.99
C LEU A 120 -2.90 -3.78 -0.44
N ALA A 121 -2.79 -4.64 -1.47
CA ALA A 121 -3.00 -4.22 -2.85
C ALA A 121 -4.46 -3.80 -3.13
N GLN A 122 -5.44 -4.48 -2.52
CA GLN A 122 -6.85 -4.11 -2.61
C GLN A 122 -7.17 -2.80 -1.88
N ILE A 123 -6.53 -2.53 -0.74
CA ILE A 123 -6.57 -1.23 -0.05
C ILE A 123 -6.01 -0.12 -0.95
N GLY A 124 -4.93 -0.41 -1.68
CA GLY A 124 -4.40 0.46 -2.73
C GLY A 124 -3.43 1.54 -2.23
N LYS A 125 -3.48 2.73 -2.83
CA LYS A 125 -2.53 3.83 -2.56
C LYS A 125 -2.36 4.20 -1.07
N PRO A 126 -3.38 4.15 -0.19
CA PRO A 126 -3.20 4.41 1.23
C PRO A 126 -2.18 3.50 1.94
N ALA A 127 -1.93 2.29 1.42
CA ALA A 127 -0.94 1.36 1.99
C ALA A 127 0.52 1.70 1.63
N LEU A 128 0.75 2.55 0.63
CA LEU A 128 2.09 2.79 0.09
C LEU A 128 3.10 3.34 1.11
N PRO A 129 2.77 4.31 2.00
CA PRO A 129 3.74 4.80 3.00
C PRO A 129 4.25 3.70 3.94
N ALA A 130 3.36 2.79 4.36
CA ALA A 130 3.74 1.67 5.23
C ALA A 130 4.62 0.66 4.48
N LEU A 131 4.30 0.35 3.22
CA LEU A 131 5.12 -0.51 2.36
C LEU A 131 6.51 0.07 2.09
N VAL A 132 6.61 1.39 1.85
CA VAL A 132 7.90 2.08 1.71
C VAL A 132 8.74 1.93 2.97
N LYS A 133 8.14 2.11 4.14
CA LYS A 133 8.84 1.95 5.42
C LYS A 133 9.37 0.53 5.60
N VAL A 134 8.63 -0.48 5.14
CA VAL A 134 9.10 -1.88 5.14
C VAL A 134 10.33 -2.06 4.24
N ILE A 135 10.29 -1.53 3.02
CA ILE A 135 11.41 -1.62 2.07
C ILE A 135 12.64 -0.87 2.60
N GLU A 136 12.43 0.29 3.23
CA GLU A 136 13.49 1.09 3.84
C GLU A 136 14.17 0.35 4.99
N SER A 137 13.38 -0.31 5.85
CA SER A 137 13.86 -0.90 7.10
C SER A 137 14.45 -2.31 6.96
N ASN A 138 14.14 -3.02 5.88
CA ASN A 138 14.55 -4.42 5.70
C ASN A 138 15.61 -4.57 4.60
N GLU A 139 16.45 -5.60 4.74
CA GLU A 139 17.50 -5.90 3.75
C GLU A 139 16.89 -6.13 2.36
N SER A 140 17.54 -5.59 1.32
CA SER A 140 17.14 -5.83 -0.07
C SER A 140 17.21 -7.32 -0.40
N GLY A 141 16.13 -7.87 -0.95
CA GLY A 141 16.04 -9.31 -1.28
C GLY A 141 15.54 -10.20 -0.15
N SER A 142 15.34 -9.67 1.07
CA SER A 142 14.60 -10.40 2.11
C SER A 142 13.15 -10.66 1.69
N ASP A 143 12.56 -11.76 2.16
CA ASP A 143 11.18 -12.14 1.81
C ASP A 143 10.18 -11.02 2.10
N VAL A 144 10.35 -10.32 3.22
CA VAL A 144 9.48 -9.19 3.62
C VAL A 144 9.63 -7.98 2.70
N SER A 145 10.87 -7.65 2.29
CA SER A 145 11.13 -6.54 1.37
C SER A 145 10.61 -6.87 -0.03
N GLU A 146 10.82 -8.09 -0.50
CA GLU A 146 10.32 -8.58 -1.79
C GLU A 146 8.78 -8.63 -1.82
N ALA A 147 8.15 -9.09 -0.75
CA ALA A 147 6.68 -9.05 -0.62
C ALA A 147 6.17 -7.60 -0.71
N ALA A 148 6.80 -6.65 0.01
CA ALA A 148 6.42 -5.25 -0.03
C ALA A 148 6.60 -4.61 -1.41
N ILE A 149 7.75 -4.82 -2.08
CA ILE A 149 8.02 -4.33 -3.44
C ILE A 149 6.97 -4.87 -4.41
N TRP A 150 6.66 -6.16 -4.29
CA TRP A 150 5.67 -6.80 -5.12
C TRP A 150 4.26 -6.25 -4.85
N THR A 151 3.89 -5.96 -3.61
CA THR A 151 2.61 -5.28 -3.30
C THR A 151 2.56 -3.88 -3.92
N VAL A 152 3.64 -3.10 -3.85
CA VAL A 152 3.74 -1.79 -4.52
C VAL A 152 3.51 -1.95 -6.03
N ARG A 153 4.12 -2.96 -6.65
CA ARG A 153 3.88 -3.30 -8.06
C ARG A 153 2.41 -3.56 -8.36
N GLU A 154 1.73 -4.32 -7.51
CA GLU A 154 0.31 -4.64 -7.69
C GLU A 154 -0.59 -3.40 -7.56
N ILE A 155 -0.31 -2.50 -6.62
CA ILE A 155 -1.02 -1.23 -6.47
C ILE A 155 -0.88 -0.36 -7.73
N PHE A 156 0.31 -0.34 -8.33
CA PHE A 156 0.60 0.40 -9.57
C PHE A 156 0.38 -0.42 -10.84
N ARG A 157 -0.25 -1.60 -10.78
CA ARG A 157 -0.53 -2.44 -11.96
C ARG A 157 -1.24 -1.65 -13.09
N PRO A 158 -2.22 -0.76 -12.82
CA PRO A 158 -2.88 0.01 -13.88
C PRO A 158 -1.99 1.05 -14.55
N VAL A 159 -0.94 1.52 -13.87
CA VAL A 159 -0.03 2.57 -14.34
C VAL A 159 1.44 2.19 -14.05
N PRO A 160 1.98 1.17 -14.74
CA PRO A 160 3.29 0.57 -14.42
C PRO A 160 4.46 1.56 -14.36
N ALA A 161 4.39 2.63 -15.16
CA ALA A 161 5.42 3.67 -15.24
C ALA A 161 5.54 4.52 -13.97
N GLU A 162 4.45 4.72 -13.21
CA GLU A 162 4.47 5.52 -11.97
C GLU A 162 5.21 4.81 -10.83
N ARG A 163 5.29 3.47 -10.88
CA ARG A 163 5.87 2.64 -9.81
C ARG A 163 7.34 2.97 -9.50
N GLY A 164 8.18 3.03 -10.53
CA GLY A 164 9.60 3.36 -10.39
C GLY A 164 9.81 4.81 -9.97
N MET A 165 8.95 5.73 -10.45
CA MET A 165 8.95 7.13 -10.04
C MET A 165 8.63 7.26 -8.54
N TYR A 166 7.57 6.59 -8.08
CA TYR A 166 7.16 6.60 -6.68
C TYR A 166 8.29 6.11 -5.74
N LEU A 167 8.94 4.99 -6.08
CA LEU A 167 10.05 4.45 -5.28
C LEU A 167 11.28 5.38 -5.27
N ARG A 168 11.58 6.07 -6.38
CA ARG A 168 12.64 7.10 -6.42
C ARG A 168 12.31 8.31 -5.55
N GLU A 169 11.07 8.78 -5.60
CA GLU A 169 10.62 9.89 -4.74
C GLU A 169 10.67 9.52 -3.26
N ALA A 170 10.25 8.30 -2.92
CA ALA A 170 10.37 7.75 -1.58
C ALA A 170 11.84 7.70 -1.14
N ALA A 171 12.75 7.23 -2.01
CA ALA A 171 14.18 7.20 -1.72
C ALA A 171 14.78 8.59 -1.47
N ALA A 172 14.27 9.63 -2.14
CA ALA A 172 14.69 11.01 -1.92
C ALA A 172 14.22 11.59 -0.57
N LYS A 173 13.20 10.98 0.05
CA LYS A 173 12.60 11.36 1.34
C LYS A 173 12.98 10.41 2.48
N ALA A 174 13.76 9.37 2.20
CA ALA A 174 14.14 8.36 3.19
C ALA A 174 14.91 8.99 4.35
N SER A 175 14.73 8.41 5.54
CA SER A 175 15.28 8.93 6.78
C SER A 175 16.78 8.69 6.94
N ASP A 176 17.30 7.67 6.25
CA ASP A 176 18.71 7.32 6.25
C ASP A 176 19.24 6.92 4.86
N THR A 177 20.57 6.93 4.71
CA THR A 177 21.24 6.69 3.42
C THR A 177 21.07 5.25 2.93
N GLU A 178 21.00 4.29 3.84
CA GLU A 178 20.89 2.87 3.53
C GLU A 178 19.46 2.52 3.11
N GLY A 179 18.45 3.05 3.81
CA GLY A 179 17.05 3.05 3.42
C GLY A 179 16.84 3.67 2.03
N ALA A 180 17.44 4.84 1.77
CA ALA A 180 17.42 5.46 0.44
C ALA A 180 18.04 4.55 -0.63
N ARG A 181 19.15 3.88 -0.32
CA ARG A 181 19.82 2.93 -1.23
C ARG A 181 18.90 1.75 -1.57
N ARG A 182 18.25 1.15 -0.58
CA ARG A 182 17.31 0.02 -0.74
C ARG A 182 16.14 0.40 -1.65
N LEU A 183 15.54 1.57 -1.42
CA LEU A 183 14.44 2.08 -2.25
C LEU A 183 14.88 2.36 -3.71
N ARG A 184 16.09 2.90 -3.93
CA ARG A 184 16.65 3.08 -5.29
C ARG A 184 16.88 1.75 -6.00
N LEU A 185 17.37 0.74 -5.28
CA LEU A 185 17.54 -0.61 -5.83
C LEU A 185 16.19 -1.23 -6.22
N ALA A 186 15.17 -1.09 -5.37
CA ALA A 186 13.82 -1.50 -5.70
C ALA A 186 13.30 -0.78 -6.96
N ALA A 187 13.44 0.55 -7.04
CA ALA A 187 13.04 1.32 -8.22
C ALA A 187 13.71 0.83 -9.50
N LYS A 188 15.03 0.60 -9.46
CA LYS A 188 15.81 0.09 -10.60
C LYS A 188 15.31 -1.28 -11.03
N LYS A 189 15.08 -2.19 -10.09
CA LYS A 189 14.56 -3.54 -10.36
C LYS A 189 13.22 -3.49 -11.09
N GLU A 190 12.34 -2.59 -10.68
CA GLU A 190 11.02 -2.41 -11.31
C GLU A 190 11.11 -1.79 -12.72
N ASP A 191 12.00 -0.82 -12.93
CA ASP A 191 12.25 -0.26 -14.27
C ASP A 191 12.81 -1.32 -15.22
N ASP A 192 13.76 -2.13 -14.76
CA ASP A 192 14.37 -3.20 -15.55
C ASP A 192 13.35 -4.31 -15.88
N LEU A 193 12.37 -4.53 -15.01
CA LEU A 193 11.23 -5.42 -15.30
C LEU A 193 10.31 -4.81 -16.36
N LEU A 194 9.97 -3.53 -16.24
CA LEU A 194 9.11 -2.84 -17.20
C LEU A 194 9.74 -2.82 -18.60
N LYS A 195 11.04 -2.54 -18.71
CA LYS A 195 11.78 -2.59 -19.98
C LYS A 195 11.70 -3.97 -20.63
N ARG A 196 11.87 -5.05 -19.84
CA ARG A 196 11.76 -6.43 -20.35
C ARG A 196 10.37 -6.75 -20.87
N VAL A 197 9.33 -6.30 -20.17
CA VAL A 197 7.93 -6.50 -20.62
C VAL A 197 7.63 -5.73 -21.91
N LEU A 198 8.24 -4.55 -22.13
CA LEU A 198 8.03 -3.75 -23.34
C LEU A 198 8.81 -4.25 -24.58
N GLN A 199 9.76 -5.17 -24.40
CA GLN A 199 10.57 -5.75 -25.48
C GLN A 199 9.99 -7.05 -26.05
N HIS A 200 8.91 -7.56 -25.45
CA HIS A 200 8.21 -8.80 -25.84
C HIS A 200 6.76 -8.49 -26.20
#